data_AF-A0A1B6GRS2-F1
#
_entry.id   AF-A0A1B6GRS2-F1
#
_cell.length_a   1.000
_cell.length_b   1.000
_cell.length_c   1.000
_cell.angle_alpha   90.00
_cell.angle_beta   90.00
_cell.angle_gamma   90.00
#
_symmetry.space_group_name_H-M   'P 1'
#
loop_
_entity.id
_entity.type
_entity.pdbx_description
1 polymer ?
#
loop_
_entity_poly.entity_id
_entity_poly.type
_entity_poly.pdbx_seq_one_letter_code
_entity_poly.pdbx_strand_id
1 'polypeptide(L)'
;HDPYGQCNCTPPYSAENALAARSDLNPKNGKYPFPALGHRPHGAIDAKVVSPEFARYMQFVAVCGPTTGTNLPPFKWSKSGFKHLPHKGQPNTFTHFQPMLTPWIGPLF
;
A
#
# COMPACT_ATOMS: atom_id res chain seq x y z
N HIS A 1 15.97 -6.55 -7.09
CA HIS A 1 14.55 -6.42 -7.50
C HIS A 1 14.04 -7.81 -7.85
N ASP A 2 12.75 -8.07 -7.60
CA ASP A 2 12.07 -9.34 -7.92
C ASP A 2 11.96 -9.52 -9.46
N PRO A 3 12.37 -10.65 -10.05
CA PRO A 3 12.23 -10.89 -11.49
C PRO A 3 10.79 -10.84 -12.00
N TYR A 4 9.79 -11.17 -11.18
CA TYR A 4 8.37 -11.10 -11.57
C TYR A 4 7.81 -9.66 -11.58
N GLY A 5 8.57 -8.70 -11.07
CA GLY A 5 8.24 -7.27 -11.10
C GLY A 5 8.63 -6.55 -12.40
N GLN A 6 9.22 -7.26 -13.37
CA GLN A 6 9.76 -6.65 -14.59
C GLN A 6 8.65 -6.18 -15.54
N CYS A 7 8.97 -5.15 -16.32
CA CYS A 7 8.18 -4.73 -17.48
C CYS A 7 9.08 -4.23 -18.61
N ASN A 8 8.53 -4.18 -19.84
CA ASN A 8 9.19 -3.48 -20.95
C ASN A 8 9.03 -1.96 -20.77
N CYS A 9 9.78 -1.42 -19.82
CA CYS A 9 9.67 -0.06 -19.30
C CYS A 9 11.08 0.45 -18.92
N THR A 10 11.22 1.72 -18.58
CA THR A 10 12.48 2.31 -18.11
C THR A 10 12.24 3.08 -16.81
N PRO A 11 12.77 2.66 -15.65
CA PRO A 11 13.58 1.45 -15.43
C PRO A 11 12.80 0.15 -15.74
N PRO A 12 13.46 -1.02 -15.93
CA PRO A 12 12.83 -2.26 -16.39
C PRO A 12 11.98 -2.97 -15.32
N TYR A 13 11.44 -2.21 -14.37
CA TYR A 13 10.61 -2.66 -13.28
C TYR A 13 9.53 -1.61 -13.00
N SER A 14 8.35 -2.06 -12.58
CA SER A 14 7.35 -1.19 -11.99
C SER A 14 6.99 -1.68 -10.60
N ALA A 15 6.92 -0.77 -9.65
CA ALA A 15 6.40 -1.03 -8.31
C ALA A 15 4.89 -1.33 -8.31
N GLU A 16 4.22 -1.25 -9.48
CA GLU A 16 2.88 -1.80 -9.69
C GLU A 16 2.88 -3.34 -9.70
N ASN A 17 3.94 -3.97 -10.21
CA ASN A 17 4.03 -5.41 -10.40
C ASN A 17 4.47 -6.09 -9.10
N ALA A 18 3.63 -6.02 -8.07
CA ALA A 18 3.81 -6.65 -6.77
C ALA A 18 2.44 -7.01 -6.16
N LEU A 19 2.41 -7.98 -5.22
CA LEU A 19 1.18 -8.29 -4.47
C LEU A 19 0.61 -7.06 -3.75
N ALA A 20 1.50 -6.25 -3.17
CA ALA A 20 1.16 -4.98 -2.54
C ALA A 20 1.89 -3.84 -3.28
N ALA A 21 1.25 -3.36 -4.35
CA ALA A 21 1.80 -2.34 -5.23
C ALA A 21 2.16 -1.03 -4.48
N ARG A 22 3.22 -0.37 -4.96
CA ARG A 22 3.76 0.91 -4.46
C ARG A 22 4.06 1.86 -5.61
N SER A 23 3.05 2.20 -6.42
CA SER A 23 3.23 3.03 -7.62
C SER A 23 3.78 4.43 -7.30
N ASP A 24 3.73 4.87 -6.04
CA ASP A 24 4.37 6.08 -5.55
C ASP A 24 5.91 6.04 -5.61
N LEU A 25 6.50 4.84 -5.62
CA LEU A 25 7.95 4.62 -5.70
C LEU A 25 8.46 4.55 -7.14
N ASN A 26 7.58 4.49 -8.13
CA ASN A 26 7.98 4.56 -9.54
C ASN A 26 8.57 5.93 -9.86
N PRO A 27 9.69 6.03 -10.61
CA PRO A 27 10.21 7.30 -11.08
C PRO A 27 9.17 8.10 -11.88
N LYS A 28 8.96 9.38 -11.53
CA LYS A 28 8.01 10.25 -12.24
C LYS A 28 8.35 10.45 -13.73
N ASN A 29 9.64 10.41 -14.05
CA ASN A 29 10.18 10.51 -15.41
C ASN A 29 10.46 9.15 -16.07
N GLY A 30 9.96 8.04 -15.49
CA GLY A 30 10.07 6.73 -16.09
C GLY A 30 9.25 6.59 -17.37
N LYS A 31 9.65 5.67 -18.25
CA LYS A 31 8.92 5.32 -19.48
C LYS A 31 8.13 4.04 -19.23
N TYR A 32 6.82 4.13 -19.31
CA TYR A 32 5.92 3.02 -19.05
C TYR A 32 5.04 2.76 -20.27
N PRO A 33 4.80 1.50 -20.65
CA PRO A 33 4.03 1.17 -21.84
C PRO A 33 2.54 1.53 -21.71
N PHE A 34 2.03 1.66 -20.49
CA PHE A 34 0.66 2.12 -20.21
C PHE A 34 0.57 2.77 -18.82
N PRO A 35 -0.45 3.61 -18.55
CA PRO A 35 -0.49 4.49 -17.37
C PRO A 35 -0.46 3.78 -16.01
N ALA A 36 -0.99 2.56 -15.89
CA ALA A 36 -1.07 1.85 -14.61
C ALA A 36 0.33 1.54 -14.01
N LEU A 37 1.34 1.32 -14.86
CA LEU A 37 2.70 1.05 -14.42
C LEU A 37 3.48 2.29 -13.97
N GLY A 38 2.91 3.49 -14.14
CA GLY A 38 3.59 4.76 -13.88
C GLY A 38 3.62 5.21 -12.42
N HIS A 39 4.14 6.43 -12.21
CA HIS A 39 4.14 7.12 -10.92
C HIS A 39 2.74 7.63 -10.57
N ARG A 40 2.09 7.03 -9.57
CA ARG A 40 0.70 7.33 -9.18
C ARG A 40 0.56 7.38 -7.66
N PRO A 41 -0.38 8.18 -7.11
CA PRO A 41 -0.78 8.09 -5.71
C PRO A 41 -1.67 6.86 -5.48
N HIS A 42 -1.15 5.68 -5.84
CA HIS A 42 -1.89 4.43 -5.95
C HIS A 42 -1.02 3.26 -5.47
N GLY A 43 -1.67 2.20 -5.01
CA GLY A 43 -1.03 1.00 -4.52
C GLY A 43 -1.96 0.22 -3.59
N ALA A 44 -1.43 -0.84 -2.98
CA ALA A 44 -2.14 -1.48 -1.87
C ALA A 44 -2.15 -0.55 -0.65
N ILE A 45 -3.30 -0.44 0.01
CA ILE A 45 -3.51 0.48 1.15
C ILE A 45 -3.86 -0.24 2.45
N ASP A 46 -4.04 -1.56 2.40
CA ASP A 46 -4.32 -2.41 3.55
C ASP A 46 -4.02 -3.87 3.21
N ALA A 47 -4.13 -4.74 4.22
CA ALA A 47 -4.41 -6.16 4.01
C ALA A 47 -5.35 -6.65 5.11
N LYS A 48 -6.24 -7.60 4.77
CA LYS A 48 -7.18 -8.24 5.70
C LYS A 48 -7.08 -9.75 5.54
N VAL A 49 -6.91 -10.47 6.65
CA VAL A 49 -6.79 -11.93 6.67
C VAL A 49 -7.79 -12.51 7.65
N VAL A 50 -8.56 -13.49 7.20
CA VAL A 50 -9.56 -14.19 7.99
C VAL A 50 -9.29 -15.69 7.93
N SER A 51 -9.46 -16.37 9.07
CA SER A 51 -9.46 -17.82 9.17
C SER A 51 -10.87 -18.31 9.49
N PRO A 52 -11.19 -19.60 9.31
CA PRO A 52 -12.46 -20.15 9.77
C PRO A 52 -12.74 -19.92 11.26
N GLU A 53 -11.69 -19.88 12.08
CA GLU A 53 -11.81 -19.55 13.51
C GLU A 53 -12.20 -18.09 13.73
N PHE A 54 -11.50 -17.14 13.09
CA PHE A 54 -11.82 -15.72 13.23
C PHE A 54 -13.22 -15.39 12.69
N ALA A 55 -13.63 -16.04 11.59
CA ALA A 55 -14.95 -15.87 11.01
C ALA A 55 -16.09 -16.23 11.98
N ARG A 56 -15.91 -17.25 12.85
CA ARG A 56 -16.91 -17.62 13.88
C ARG A 56 -17.16 -16.50 14.88
N TYR A 57 -16.15 -15.68 15.14
CA TYR A 57 -16.21 -14.55 16.05
C TYR A 57 -16.34 -13.21 15.32
N MET A 58 -16.61 -13.25 14.01
CA MET A 58 -16.68 -12.07 13.13
C MET A 58 -15.39 -11.22 13.10
N GLN A 59 -14.25 -11.80 13.47
CA GLN A 59 -12.96 -11.13 13.53
C GLN A 59 -12.15 -11.32 12.24
N PHE A 60 -11.17 -10.45 12.03
CA PHE A 60 -10.10 -10.63 11.05
C PHE A 60 -8.85 -9.90 11.52
N VAL A 61 -7.69 -10.25 10.98
CA VAL A 61 -6.48 -9.45 11.15
C VAL A 61 -6.47 -8.38 10.07
N ALA A 62 -6.26 -7.13 10.46
CA ALA A 62 -6.16 -5.99 9.56
C ALA A 62 -4.83 -5.27 9.75
N VAL A 63 -4.22 -4.84 8.65
CA VAL A 63 -3.11 -3.88 8.66
C VAL A 63 -3.46 -2.74 7.71
N CYS A 64 -3.18 -1.50 8.14
CA CYS A 64 -3.50 -0.28 7.39
C CYS A 64 -2.23 0.38 6.85
N GLY A 65 -2.30 0.86 5.61
CA GLY A 65 -1.29 1.68 4.96
C GLY A 65 -0.53 0.94 3.85
N PRO A 66 0.20 1.70 3.01
CA PRO A 66 1.08 1.12 2.01
C PRO A 66 2.18 0.26 2.62
N THR A 67 2.48 -0.86 1.97
CA THR A 67 3.47 -1.81 2.49
C THR A 67 4.86 -1.19 2.65
N THR A 68 5.52 -1.49 3.76
CA THR A 68 6.97 -1.26 3.95
C THR A 68 7.81 -2.44 3.47
N GLY A 69 7.18 -3.56 3.08
CA GLY A 69 7.85 -4.76 2.54
C GLY A 69 9.07 -5.20 3.35
N THR A 70 10.05 -5.80 2.68
CA THR A 70 11.33 -6.19 3.31
C THR A 70 12.28 -4.99 3.49
N ASN A 71 12.19 -3.95 2.65
CA ASN A 71 13.11 -2.80 2.63
C ASN A 71 12.53 -1.54 1.94
N LEU A 72 11.22 -1.32 1.94
CA LEU A 72 10.61 -0.13 1.33
C LEU A 72 10.42 0.99 2.37
N PRO A 73 10.61 2.26 1.98
CA PRO A 73 10.37 3.37 2.88
C PRO A 73 8.86 3.49 3.20
N PRO A 74 8.50 3.87 4.43
CA PRO A 74 7.13 4.25 4.76
C PRO A 74 6.61 5.33 3.81
N PHE A 75 5.36 5.19 3.38
CA PHE A 75 4.73 6.27 2.62
C PHE A 75 4.54 7.49 3.52
N LYS A 76 4.90 8.67 3.01
CA LYS A 76 4.79 9.94 3.73
C LYS A 76 4.26 11.04 2.81
N TRP A 77 3.04 11.52 3.06
CA TRP A 77 2.36 12.54 2.26
C TRP A 77 3.24 13.77 2.02
N SER A 78 3.76 14.38 3.10
CA SER A 78 4.61 15.58 3.02
C SER A 78 5.91 15.43 2.22
N LYS A 79 6.41 14.19 2.03
CA LYS A 79 7.64 13.90 1.27
C LYS A 79 7.39 13.22 -0.07
N SER A 80 6.13 12.93 -0.42
CA SER A 80 5.80 12.30 -1.69
C SER A 80 5.67 13.33 -2.81
N GLY A 81 5.63 12.85 -4.06
CA GLY A 81 5.26 13.66 -5.23
C GLY A 81 3.81 14.17 -5.20
N PHE A 82 3.02 13.77 -4.18
CA PHE A 82 1.58 13.98 -4.09
C PHE A 82 1.16 14.84 -2.89
N LYS A 83 2.10 15.53 -2.24
CA LYS A 83 1.85 16.38 -1.05
C LYS A 83 0.75 17.46 -1.22
N HIS A 84 0.42 17.81 -2.46
CA HIS A 84 -0.60 18.82 -2.80
C HIS A 84 -2.02 18.24 -2.87
N LEU A 85 -2.18 16.91 -2.89
CA LEU A 85 -3.49 16.28 -2.92
C LEU A 85 -4.20 16.41 -1.57
N PRO A 86 -5.54 16.56 -1.51
CA PRO A 86 -6.28 16.54 -0.26
C PRO A 86 -6.18 15.18 0.46
N HIS A 87 -5.83 15.18 1.73
CA HIS A 87 -5.72 13.98 2.58
C HIS A 87 -6.06 14.29 4.05
N LYS A 88 -7.01 15.21 4.28
CA LYS A 88 -7.42 15.65 5.62
C LYS A 88 -7.87 14.45 6.45
N GLY A 89 -7.38 14.35 7.68
CA GLY A 89 -7.68 13.26 8.61
C GLY A 89 -6.80 12.02 8.44
N GLN A 90 -5.99 11.92 7.40
CA GLN A 90 -5.00 10.84 7.28
C GLN A 90 -3.71 11.16 8.04
N PRO A 91 -3.02 10.14 8.57
CA PRO A 91 -1.66 10.30 9.08
C PRO A 91 -0.73 10.84 7.99
N ASN A 92 0.16 11.78 8.34
CA ASN A 92 1.18 12.26 7.40
C ASN A 92 2.16 11.14 6.99
N THR A 93 2.51 10.24 7.91
CA THR A 93 3.37 9.09 7.65
C THR A 93 2.62 7.81 7.98
N PHE A 94 2.59 6.86 7.05
CA PHE A 94 2.06 5.52 7.29
C PHE A 94 3.18 4.61 7.77
N THR A 95 3.51 4.71 9.05
CA THR A 95 4.58 3.94 9.69
C THR A 95 4.05 3.30 10.97
N HIS A 96 4.59 2.13 11.33
CA HIS A 96 4.28 1.41 12.57
C HIS A 96 2.83 0.95 12.76
N PHE A 97 2.00 0.92 11.71
CA PHE A 97 0.72 0.21 11.74
C PHE A 97 0.98 -1.29 11.66
N GLN A 98 1.01 -1.95 12.82
CA GLN A 98 1.14 -3.40 12.90
C GLN A 98 -0.19 -4.08 12.55
N PRO A 99 -0.15 -5.33 12.04
CA PRO A 99 -1.37 -6.13 11.94
C PRO A 99 -2.04 -6.26 13.30
N MET A 100 -3.34 -6.00 13.36
CA MET A 100 -4.14 -6.12 14.58
C MET A 100 -5.34 -7.01 14.33
N LEU A 101 -5.68 -7.88 15.29
CA LEU A 101 -6.97 -8.55 15.33
C LEU A 101 -8.05 -7.50 15.58
N THR A 102 -9.01 -7.38 14.67
CA THR A 102 -10.08 -6.38 14.80
C THR A 102 -10.96 -6.71 16.00
N PRO A 103 -11.10 -5.83 16.99
CA PRO A 103 -12.07 -6.03 18.05
C PRO A 103 -13.48 -5.88 17.45
N TRP A 104 -14.33 -6.88 17.66
CA TRP A 104 -15.77 -6.66 17.49
C TRP A 104 -16.25 -5.81 18.66
N ILE A 105 -16.25 -4.51 18.48
CA ILE A 105 -17.04 -3.63 19.33
C ILE A 105 -18.44 -3.72 18.73
N GLY A 106 -19.33 -4.49 19.36
CA GLY A 106 -20.75 -4.43 19.05
C GLY A 106 -21.23 -2.96 19.12
N PRO A 107 -22.41 -2.63 18.59
CA PRO A 107 -22.90 -1.27 18.68
C PRO A 107 -22.81 -0.77 20.12
N LEU A 108 -22.24 0.42 20.32
CA LEU A 108 -22.41 1.18 21.56
C LEU A 108 -23.86 1.67 21.59
N PHE A 109 -24.81 0.76 21.83
CA PHE A 109 -26.21 1.06 22.10
C PHE A 109 -26.62 0.35 23.39
#